data_AF-A0A0N0BD99-F1
#
_entry.id   AF-A0A0N0BD99-F1
#
_cell.length_a   1.000
_cell.length_b   1.000
_cell.length_c   1.000
_cell.angle_alpha   90.00
_cell.angle_beta   90.00
_cell.angle_gamma   90.00
#
_symmetry.space_group_name_H-M   'P 1'
#
loop_
_entity.id
_entity.type
_entity.pdbx_description
1 polymer ?
#
loop_
_entity_poly.entity_id
_entity_poly.type
_entity_poly.pdbx_seq_one_letter_code
_entity_poly.pdbx_strand_id
1 'polypeptide(L)'
;QKFRFLGDGDCPDWLLAEINTLSRMTSIKIKILGQTVVKYLTEGDLDEEKVRKITQDAKVELNDAKAMVAALELIFTSSARYGVSAADLSSELQQLGLPREHSAAIARLHTDHCPQITATLSSQSLRVSRLSSIEVLSCDSSSPFSTVSLKLKRLDGNVENSVINISKKDVHVLLTELRRAKSLMENL
;
A
#
# COMPACT_ATOMS: atom_id res chain seq x y z
N GLN A 1 19.27 -6.67 -11.53
CA GLN A 1 19.68 -5.41 -10.83
C GLN A 1 18.52 -5.07 -9.92
N LYS A 2 18.78 -4.78 -8.64
CA LYS A 2 17.72 -4.63 -7.64
C LYS A 2 17.15 -3.21 -7.67
N PHE A 3 15.83 -3.09 -7.61
CA PHE A 3 15.12 -1.80 -7.65
C PHE A 3 14.35 -1.60 -6.36
N ARG A 4 14.53 -0.45 -5.69
CA ARG A 4 13.85 -0.16 -4.43
C ARG A 4 12.35 0.00 -4.63
N PHE A 5 11.92 0.54 -5.77
CA PHE A 5 10.47 0.62 -6.06
C PHE A 5 9.83 -0.76 -6.20
N LEU A 6 10.62 -1.83 -6.36
CA LEU A 6 10.16 -3.22 -6.37
C LEU A 6 10.51 -3.97 -5.07
N GLY A 7 10.92 -3.26 -4.00
CA GLY A 7 11.27 -3.86 -2.71
C GLY A 7 12.59 -4.61 -2.75
N ASP A 8 13.59 -4.03 -3.43
CA ASP A 8 14.91 -4.62 -3.68
C ASP A 8 14.87 -5.95 -4.47
N GLY A 9 13.79 -6.17 -5.20
CA GLY A 9 13.62 -7.26 -6.15
C GLY A 9 14.13 -6.92 -7.55
N ASP A 10 14.19 -7.93 -8.41
CA ASP A 10 14.43 -7.75 -9.84
C ASP A 10 13.16 -7.25 -10.55
N CYS A 11 13.36 -6.55 -11.68
CA CYS A 11 12.26 -6.11 -12.54
C CYS A 11 11.65 -7.30 -13.28
N PRO A 12 10.33 -7.53 -13.22
CA PRO A 12 9.70 -8.61 -13.96
C PRO A 12 9.75 -8.34 -15.48
N ASP A 13 9.92 -9.39 -16.27
CA ASP A 13 10.13 -9.29 -17.73
C ASP A 13 9.01 -8.53 -18.44
N TRP A 14 7.75 -8.73 -18.02
CA TRP A 14 6.62 -8.03 -18.61
C TRP A 14 6.69 -6.51 -18.35
N LEU A 15 7.14 -6.07 -17.18
CA LEU A 15 7.30 -4.65 -16.88
C LEU A 15 8.42 -4.06 -17.73
N LEU A 16 9.53 -4.79 -17.88
CA LEU A 16 10.64 -4.37 -18.71
C LEU A 16 10.24 -4.20 -20.18
N ALA A 17 9.42 -5.11 -20.72
CA ALA A 17 8.85 -4.98 -22.06
C ALA A 17 7.97 -3.72 -22.18
N GLU A 18 7.16 -3.44 -21.16
CA GLU A 18 6.28 -2.26 -21.14
C GLU A 18 7.02 -0.94 -20.95
N ILE A 19 8.17 -0.93 -20.27
CA ILE A 19 9.03 0.26 -20.20
C ILE A 19 9.44 0.72 -21.61
N ASN A 20 9.73 -0.21 -22.51
CA ASN A 20 10.02 0.11 -23.90
C ASN A 20 8.77 0.60 -24.67
N THR A 21 7.57 0.19 -24.28
CA THR A 21 6.32 0.71 -24.85
C THR A 21 6.01 2.13 -24.37
N LEU A 22 6.18 2.37 -23.06
CA LEU A 22 6.03 3.69 -22.44
C LEU A 22 7.03 4.71 -23.00
N SER A 23 8.26 4.30 -23.32
CA SER A 23 9.29 5.19 -23.88
C SER A 23 8.92 5.76 -25.25
N ARG A 24 8.09 5.05 -26.04
CA ARG A 24 7.63 5.49 -27.38
C ARG A 24 6.58 6.61 -27.33
N MET A 25 5.97 6.85 -26.18
CA MET A 25 5.04 7.97 -25.99
C MET A 25 5.77 9.30 -25.78
N THR A 26 5.03 10.41 -25.90
CA THR A 26 5.51 11.71 -25.42
C THR A 26 5.37 11.80 -23.90
N SER A 27 6.26 12.56 -23.25
CA SER A 27 6.22 12.79 -21.80
C SER A 27 4.88 13.40 -21.34
N ILE A 28 4.26 14.23 -22.18
CA ILE A 28 2.92 14.80 -21.92
C ILE A 28 1.87 13.69 -21.84
N LYS A 29 1.87 12.74 -22.79
CA LYS A 29 0.91 11.64 -22.79
C LYS A 29 1.13 10.70 -21.61
N ILE A 30 2.38 10.41 -21.26
CA ILE A 30 2.72 9.65 -20.03
C ILE A 30 2.21 10.36 -18.79
N LYS A 31 2.35 11.68 -18.71
CA LYS A 31 1.81 12.44 -17.57
C LYS A 31 0.29 12.33 -17.49
N ILE A 32 -0.44 12.49 -18.60
CA ILE A 32 -1.90 12.41 -18.61
C ILE A 32 -2.36 10.98 -18.30
N LEU A 33 -1.72 9.97 -18.89
CA LEU A 33 -2.02 8.57 -18.61
C LEU A 33 -1.74 8.24 -17.15
N GLY A 34 -0.59 8.66 -16.60
CA GLY A 34 -0.24 8.51 -15.21
C GLY A 34 -1.26 9.17 -14.27
N GLN A 35 -1.75 10.36 -14.60
CA GLN A 35 -2.83 11.01 -13.83
C GLN A 35 -4.13 10.18 -13.84
N THR A 36 -4.49 9.59 -14.98
CA THR A 36 -5.67 8.72 -15.07
C THR A 36 -5.48 7.45 -14.22
N VAL A 37 -4.29 6.84 -14.23
CA VAL A 37 -3.98 5.65 -13.41
C VAL A 37 -3.96 5.99 -11.91
N VAL A 38 -3.37 7.11 -11.53
CA VAL A 38 -3.38 7.57 -10.13
C VAL A 38 -4.81 7.82 -9.65
N LYS A 39 -5.64 8.47 -10.48
CA LYS A 39 -7.06 8.68 -10.16
C LYS A 39 -7.78 7.35 -9.95
N TYR A 40 -7.55 6.38 -10.83
CA TYR A 40 -8.07 5.02 -10.67
C TYR A 40 -7.61 4.37 -9.35
N LEU A 41 -6.33 4.49 -9.00
CA LEU A 41 -5.79 3.97 -7.73
C LEU A 41 -6.42 4.61 -6.49
N THR A 42 -6.79 5.88 -6.55
CA THR A 42 -7.33 6.62 -5.38
C THR A 42 -8.85 6.60 -5.31
N GLU A 43 -9.55 6.62 -6.43
CA GLU A 43 -11.01 6.77 -6.54
C GLU A 43 -11.72 5.48 -6.99
N GLY A 44 -10.99 4.51 -7.55
CA GLY A 44 -11.50 3.20 -7.95
C GLY A 44 -12.14 3.12 -9.34
N ASP A 45 -12.26 4.24 -10.06
CA ASP A 45 -12.85 4.28 -11.40
C ASP A 45 -11.83 4.66 -12.48
N LEU A 46 -11.71 3.83 -13.51
CA LEU A 46 -10.79 4.05 -14.63
C LEU A 46 -11.58 4.61 -15.82
N ASP A 47 -11.21 5.82 -16.23
CA ASP A 47 -11.76 6.44 -17.45
C ASP A 47 -11.17 5.76 -18.70
N GLU A 48 -11.73 4.61 -19.07
CA GLU A 48 -11.32 3.81 -20.23
C GLU A 48 -11.44 4.59 -21.54
N GLU A 49 -12.39 5.52 -21.64
CA GLU A 49 -12.57 6.37 -22.82
C GLU A 49 -11.38 7.31 -23.00
N LYS A 50 -10.94 7.93 -21.91
CA LYS A 50 -9.77 8.80 -21.90
C LYS A 50 -8.48 8.02 -22.14
N VAL A 51 -8.31 6.84 -21.53
CA VAL A 51 -7.16 5.96 -21.81
C VAL A 51 -7.11 5.64 -23.31
N ARG A 52 -8.24 5.20 -23.89
CA ARG A 52 -8.35 4.87 -25.31
C ARG A 52 -8.00 6.04 -26.21
N LYS A 53 -8.46 7.26 -25.90
CA LYS A 53 -8.13 8.47 -26.69
C LYS A 53 -6.63 8.76 -26.66
N ILE A 54 -6.01 8.74 -25.48
CA ILE A 54 -4.58 9.03 -25.31
C ILE A 54 -3.70 8.00 -26.06
N THR A 55 -4.10 6.73 -26.05
CA THR A 55 -3.33 5.64 -26.68
C THR A 55 -3.57 5.57 -28.19
N GLN A 56 -4.80 5.80 -28.67
CA GLN A 56 -5.08 5.93 -30.11
C GLN A 56 -4.30 7.09 -30.74
N ASP A 57 -4.25 8.26 -30.08
CA ASP A 57 -3.47 9.40 -30.55
C ASP A 57 -1.97 9.07 -30.64
N ALA A 58 -1.51 8.08 -29.87
CA ALA A 58 -0.12 7.61 -29.84
C ALA A 58 0.13 6.42 -30.76
N LYS A 59 -0.87 5.96 -31.52
CA LYS A 59 -0.82 4.74 -32.36
C LYS A 59 -0.47 3.48 -31.55
N VAL A 60 -0.93 3.42 -30.30
CA VAL A 60 -0.75 2.30 -29.39
C VAL A 60 -1.96 1.38 -29.48
N GLU A 61 -1.73 0.06 -29.55
CA GLU A 61 -2.81 -0.93 -29.59
C GLU A 61 -3.55 -1.02 -28.25
N LEU A 62 -4.78 -1.54 -28.26
CA LEU A 62 -5.57 -1.67 -27.02
C LEU A 62 -4.94 -2.60 -26.00
N ASN A 63 -4.22 -3.64 -26.43
CA ASN A 63 -3.54 -4.56 -25.51
C ASN A 63 -2.36 -3.86 -24.84
N ASP A 64 -1.53 -3.17 -25.61
CA ASP A 64 -0.43 -2.34 -25.12
C ASP A 64 -0.95 -1.24 -24.17
N ALA A 65 -2.09 -0.62 -24.48
CA ALA A 65 -2.72 0.37 -23.61
C ALA A 65 -3.02 -0.18 -22.20
N LYS A 66 -3.56 -1.40 -22.12
CA LYS A 66 -3.84 -2.07 -20.84
C LYS A 66 -2.55 -2.42 -20.10
N ALA A 67 -1.55 -2.92 -20.84
CA ALA A 67 -0.26 -3.27 -20.26
C ALA A 67 0.48 -2.04 -19.71
N MET A 68 0.41 -0.91 -20.41
CA MET A 68 0.93 0.37 -19.94
C MET A 68 0.21 0.88 -18.68
N VAL A 69 -1.11 0.74 -18.62
CA VAL A 69 -1.89 1.07 -17.40
C VAL A 69 -1.43 0.19 -16.23
N ALA A 70 -1.31 -1.12 -16.44
CA ALA A 70 -0.84 -2.06 -15.42
C ALA A 70 0.62 -1.77 -15.00
N ALA A 71 1.49 -1.37 -15.93
CA ALA A 71 2.86 -0.98 -15.62
C ALA A 71 2.91 0.27 -14.74
N LEU A 72 2.14 1.31 -15.07
CA LEU A 72 2.04 2.52 -14.25
C LEU A 72 1.40 2.24 -12.89
N GLU A 73 0.36 1.40 -12.86
CA GLU A 73 -0.31 0.96 -11.63
C GLU A 73 0.68 0.27 -10.70
N LEU A 74 1.46 -0.68 -11.23
CA LEU A 74 2.50 -1.36 -10.47
C LEU A 74 3.54 -0.35 -9.98
N ILE A 75 4.06 0.53 -10.84
CA ILE A 75 5.06 1.53 -10.47
C ILE A 75 4.56 2.40 -9.31
N PHE A 76 3.36 2.97 -9.40
CA PHE A 76 2.80 3.84 -8.36
C PHE A 76 2.50 3.07 -7.06
N THR A 77 1.89 1.89 -7.17
CA THR A 77 1.54 1.07 -6.00
C THR A 77 2.78 0.60 -5.25
N SER A 78 3.79 0.14 -5.98
CA SER A 78 5.02 -0.43 -5.42
C SER A 78 5.94 0.66 -4.85
N SER A 79 6.15 1.77 -5.57
CA SER A 79 6.90 2.92 -5.05
C SER A 79 6.29 3.50 -3.77
N ALA A 80 4.95 3.64 -3.73
CA ALA A 80 4.25 4.08 -2.52
C ALA A 80 4.37 3.06 -1.38
N ARG A 81 4.21 1.75 -1.68
CA ARG A 81 4.34 0.66 -0.70
C ARG A 81 5.71 0.63 -0.03
N TYR A 82 6.78 0.81 -0.80
CA TYR A 82 8.14 0.74 -0.28
C TYR A 82 8.71 2.11 0.13
N GLY A 83 7.90 3.17 0.12
CA GLY A 83 8.29 4.50 0.59
C GLY A 83 9.46 5.11 -0.20
N VAL A 84 9.52 4.85 -1.51
CA VAL A 84 10.66 5.26 -2.35
C VAL A 84 10.62 6.76 -2.62
N SER A 85 11.79 7.42 -2.58
CA SER A 85 11.86 8.86 -2.89
C SER A 85 11.65 9.12 -4.39
N ALA A 86 11.22 10.33 -4.73
CA ALA A 86 11.03 10.74 -6.13
C ALA A 86 12.33 10.67 -6.95
N ALA A 87 13.45 11.05 -6.34
CA ALA A 87 14.77 11.01 -6.99
C ALA A 87 15.18 9.56 -7.31
N ASP A 88 14.95 8.66 -6.36
CA ASP A 88 15.25 7.24 -6.50
C ASP A 88 14.39 6.57 -7.55
N LEU A 89 13.07 6.80 -7.49
CA LEU A 89 12.13 6.30 -8.50
C LEU A 89 12.51 6.80 -9.90
N SER A 90 12.84 8.08 -10.04
CA SER A 90 13.25 8.65 -11.32
C SER A 90 14.54 8.03 -11.86
N SER A 91 15.52 7.79 -10.99
CA SER A 91 16.79 7.15 -11.36
C SER A 91 16.59 5.68 -11.76
N GLU A 92 15.79 4.94 -10.99
CA GLU A 92 15.51 3.52 -11.23
C GLU A 92 14.73 3.31 -12.54
N LEU A 93 13.74 4.16 -12.82
CA LEU A 93 13.02 4.14 -14.10
C LEU A 93 13.93 4.47 -15.30
N GLN A 94 14.89 5.39 -15.14
CA GLN A 94 15.89 5.68 -16.19
C GLN A 94 16.83 4.48 -16.42
N GLN A 95 17.24 3.78 -15.37
CA GLN A 95 18.04 2.56 -15.49
C GLN A 95 17.30 1.44 -16.23
N LEU A 96 15.97 1.40 -16.11
CA LEU A 96 15.11 0.48 -16.85
C LEU A 96 14.90 0.86 -18.33
N GLY A 97 15.31 2.07 -18.73
CA GLY A 97 15.23 2.53 -20.12
C GLY A 97 14.16 3.60 -20.39
N LEU A 98 13.47 4.13 -19.38
CA LEU A 98 12.59 5.27 -19.59
C LEU A 98 13.39 6.56 -19.84
N PRO A 99 12.97 7.41 -20.80
CA PRO A 99 13.57 8.72 -21.00
C PRO A 99 13.48 9.58 -19.73
N ARG A 100 14.48 10.44 -19.51
CA ARG A 100 14.57 11.31 -18.33
C ARG A 100 13.31 12.12 -18.07
N GLU A 101 12.70 12.67 -19.13
CA GLU A 101 11.47 13.46 -19.02
C GLU A 101 10.27 12.64 -18.54
N HIS A 102 10.14 11.40 -19.01
CA HIS A 102 9.07 10.47 -18.62
C HIS A 102 9.24 10.06 -17.16
N SER A 103 10.47 9.68 -16.79
CA SER A 103 10.81 9.31 -15.42
C SER A 103 10.60 10.47 -14.44
N ALA A 104 10.93 11.70 -14.84
CA ALA A 104 10.67 12.90 -14.04
C ALA A 104 9.16 13.18 -13.90
N ALA A 105 8.37 12.97 -14.97
CA ALA A 105 6.91 13.13 -14.92
C ALA A 105 6.25 12.12 -13.98
N ILE A 106 6.64 10.84 -14.05
CA ILE A 106 6.15 9.78 -13.16
C ILE A 106 6.56 10.05 -11.70
N ALA A 107 7.82 10.44 -11.46
CA ALA A 107 8.30 10.75 -10.12
C ALA A 107 7.57 11.93 -9.45
N ARG A 108 7.22 12.96 -10.24
CA ARG A 108 6.39 14.07 -9.76
C ARG A 108 4.99 13.59 -9.38
N LEU A 109 4.33 12.83 -10.27
CA LEU A 109 3.00 12.26 -9.97
C LEU A 109 3.00 11.38 -8.73
N HIS A 110 4.04 10.54 -8.56
CA HIS A 110 4.23 9.76 -7.36
C HIS A 110 4.32 10.68 -6.13
N THR A 111 5.15 11.72 -6.16
CA THR A 111 5.29 12.65 -5.02
C THR A 111 3.95 13.29 -4.64
N ASP A 112 3.21 13.76 -5.65
CA ASP A 112 1.96 14.48 -5.44
C ASP A 112 0.86 13.59 -4.82
N HIS A 113 0.84 12.29 -5.15
CA HIS A 113 -0.27 11.38 -4.80
C HIS A 113 0.13 10.21 -3.90
N CYS A 114 1.42 10.04 -3.58
CA CYS A 114 1.89 8.97 -2.70
C CYS A 114 1.14 8.94 -1.35
N PRO A 115 0.85 10.07 -0.68
CA PRO A 115 0.06 10.05 0.55
C PRO A 115 -1.35 9.45 0.37
N GLN A 116 -2.01 9.76 -0.75
CA GLN A 116 -3.36 9.27 -1.06
C GLN A 116 -3.34 7.79 -1.45
N ILE A 117 -2.39 7.40 -2.31
CA ILE A 117 -2.19 5.99 -2.70
C ILE A 117 -1.89 5.14 -1.46
N THR A 118 -0.98 5.58 -0.61
CA THR A 118 -0.66 4.87 0.64
C THR A 118 -1.85 4.78 1.59
N ALA A 119 -2.69 5.83 1.66
CA ALA A 119 -3.92 5.79 2.44
C ALA A 119 -4.92 4.76 1.90
N THR A 120 -5.13 4.70 0.58
CA THR A 120 -6.00 3.71 -0.06
C THR A 120 -5.46 2.30 0.09
N LEU A 121 -4.16 2.08 -0.15
CA LEU A 121 -3.53 0.77 0.08
C LEU A 121 -3.63 0.36 1.55
N SER A 122 -3.51 1.31 2.47
CA SER A 122 -3.66 1.07 3.91
C SER A 122 -5.09 0.72 4.34
N SER A 123 -6.10 1.23 3.64
CA SER A 123 -7.52 0.92 3.90
C SER A 123 -7.94 -0.42 3.30
N GLN A 124 -7.33 -0.81 2.16
CA GLN A 124 -7.54 -2.09 1.49
C GLN A 124 -6.64 -3.21 2.04
N SER A 125 -5.59 -2.86 2.78
CA SER A 125 -4.70 -3.82 3.42
C SER A 125 -5.45 -4.66 4.45
N LEU A 126 -5.17 -5.97 4.47
CA LEU A 126 -5.64 -6.89 5.51
C LEU A 126 -5.04 -6.50 6.86
N ARG A 127 -5.69 -5.56 7.55
CA ARG A 127 -5.36 -5.26 8.94
C ARG A 127 -5.91 -6.39 9.81
N VAL A 128 -5.27 -6.63 10.96
CA VAL A 128 -5.83 -7.49 12.00
C VAL A 128 -6.63 -6.61 12.96
N SER A 129 -7.71 -7.13 13.54
CA SER A 129 -8.44 -6.45 14.62
C SER A 129 -7.47 -5.99 15.70
N ARG A 130 -7.61 -4.75 16.17
CA ARG A 130 -6.68 -4.16 17.15
C ARG A 130 -7.30 -4.16 18.53
N LEU A 131 -6.53 -4.56 19.53
CA LEU A 131 -6.93 -4.39 20.92
C LEU A 131 -6.92 -2.89 21.26
N SER A 132 -8.06 -2.35 21.66
CA SER A 132 -8.27 -0.92 21.93
C SER A 132 -8.18 -0.58 23.42
N SER A 133 -8.69 -1.44 24.29
CA SER A 133 -8.56 -1.30 25.74
C SER A 133 -8.68 -2.64 26.45
N ILE A 134 -8.12 -2.68 27.65
CA ILE A 134 -8.19 -3.81 28.58
C ILE A 134 -8.73 -3.25 29.88
N GLU A 135 -9.81 -3.83 30.38
CA GLU A 135 -10.44 -3.45 31.65
C GLU A 135 -10.54 -4.69 32.53
N VAL A 136 -10.09 -4.59 33.78
CA VAL A 136 -10.34 -5.63 34.78
C VAL A 136 -11.68 -5.29 35.45
N LEU A 137 -12.68 -6.14 35.26
CA LEU A 137 -13.99 -5.98 35.89
C LEU A 137 -13.88 -6.42 37.36
N SER A 138 -14.45 -5.62 38.25
CA SER A 138 -14.45 -5.87 39.69
C SER A 138 -15.06 -7.25 39.99
N CYS A 139 -14.31 -8.08 40.68
CA CYS A 139 -14.76 -9.39 41.18
C CYS A 139 -14.67 -9.37 42.71
N ASP A 140 -15.52 -10.15 43.39
CA ASP A 140 -15.46 -10.31 44.84
C ASP A 140 -14.03 -10.61 45.31
N SER A 141 -13.58 -9.95 46.37
CA SER A 141 -12.21 -10.08 46.87
C SER A 141 -11.84 -11.52 47.24
N SER A 142 -12.84 -12.36 47.54
CA SER A 142 -12.72 -13.80 47.83
C SER A 142 -12.56 -14.71 46.60
N SER A 143 -12.88 -14.24 45.39
CA SER A 143 -12.81 -15.07 44.18
C SER A 143 -11.36 -15.33 43.77
N PRO A 144 -10.97 -16.57 43.43
CA PRO A 144 -9.64 -16.86 42.87
C PRO A 144 -9.49 -16.39 41.42
N PHE A 145 -10.57 -15.93 40.78
CA PHE A 145 -10.61 -15.49 39.40
C PHE A 145 -10.82 -13.97 39.29
N SER A 146 -10.26 -13.40 38.23
CA SER A 146 -10.48 -12.03 37.78
C SER A 146 -11.14 -12.08 36.41
N THR A 147 -12.12 -11.20 36.20
CA THR A 147 -12.78 -11.04 34.91
C THR A 147 -12.09 -9.91 34.16
N VAL A 148 -11.60 -10.19 32.95
CA VAL A 148 -10.93 -9.22 32.09
C VAL A 148 -11.77 -9.00 30.84
N SER A 149 -12.08 -7.75 30.55
CA SER A 149 -12.76 -7.32 29.34
C SER A 149 -11.73 -6.77 28.36
N LEU A 150 -11.70 -7.35 27.16
CA LEU A 150 -10.83 -6.97 26.06
C LEU A 150 -11.69 -6.30 24.98
N LYS A 151 -11.50 -5.01 24.75
CA LYS A 151 -12.21 -4.30 23.69
C LYS A 151 -11.40 -4.38 22.40
N LEU A 152 -11.90 -5.10 21.41
CA LEU A 152 -11.29 -5.25 20.09
C LEU A 152 -11.97 -4.31 19.10
N LYS A 153 -11.19 -3.46 18.43
CA LYS A 153 -11.65 -2.69 17.28
C LYS A 153 -11.45 -3.55 16.02
N ARG A 154 -12.56 -4.00 15.45
CA ARG A 154 -12.60 -4.77 14.21
C ARG A 154 -12.40 -3.85 13.00
N LEU A 155 -12.15 -4.49 11.86
CA LEU A 155 -11.83 -3.84 10.59
C LEU A 155 -12.99 -3.09 9.97
N ASP A 156 -14.20 -3.58 10.21
CA ASP A 156 -15.47 -2.95 9.85
C ASP A 156 -15.80 -1.72 10.72
N GLY A 157 -14.91 -1.35 11.66
CA GLY A 157 -15.09 -0.25 12.59
C GLY A 157 -15.90 -0.63 13.83
N ASN A 158 -16.47 -1.83 13.90
CA ASN A 158 -17.22 -2.29 15.06
C ASN A 158 -16.27 -2.57 16.23
N VAL A 159 -16.78 -2.31 17.44
CA VAL A 159 -16.08 -2.63 18.67
C VAL A 159 -16.71 -3.88 19.26
N GLU A 160 -15.92 -4.92 19.45
CA GLU A 160 -16.33 -6.16 20.11
C GLU A 160 -15.68 -6.23 21.48
N ASN A 161 -16.46 -6.56 22.50
CA ASN A 161 -15.94 -6.83 23.84
C ASN A 161 -15.86 -8.34 24.06
N SER A 162 -14.66 -8.86 24.27
CA SER A 162 -14.44 -10.24 24.69
C SER A 162 -14.15 -10.27 26.19
N VAL A 163 -15.03 -10.93 26.94
CA VAL A 163 -14.88 -11.08 28.39
C VAL A 163 -14.30 -12.47 28.68
N ILE A 164 -13.19 -12.50 29.40
CA ILE A 164 -12.52 -13.73 29.82
C ILE A 164 -12.38 -13.79 31.33
N ASN A 165 -12.54 -14.98 31.90
CA ASN A 165 -12.23 -15.25 33.30
C ASN A 165 -10.86 -15.90 33.38
N ILE A 166 -9.96 -15.29 34.15
CA ILE A 166 -8.59 -15.73 34.32
C ILE A 166 -8.27 -15.81 35.80
N SER A 167 -7.44 -16.76 36.22
CA SER A 167 -7.08 -16.83 37.63
C SER A 167 -6.19 -15.64 38.02
N LYS A 168 -6.31 -15.14 39.26
CA LYS A 168 -5.54 -13.96 39.73
C LYS A 168 -4.03 -14.12 39.55
N LYS A 169 -3.51 -15.35 39.65
CA LYS A 169 -2.09 -15.68 39.41
C LYS A 169 -1.70 -15.59 37.93
N ASP A 170 -2.59 -15.95 37.01
CA ASP A 170 -2.32 -15.99 35.57
C ASP A 170 -2.47 -14.60 34.91
N VAL A 171 -3.15 -13.65 35.56
CA VAL A 171 -3.25 -12.25 35.08
C VAL A 171 -1.87 -11.63 34.89
N HIS A 172 -0.94 -11.89 35.81
CA HIS A 172 0.42 -11.36 35.72
C HIS A 172 1.21 -11.98 34.56
N VAL A 173 0.97 -13.27 34.29
CA VAL A 173 1.58 -13.99 33.16
C VAL A 173 1.06 -13.41 31.83
N LEU A 174 -0.26 -13.21 31.72
CA LEU A 174 -0.87 -12.60 30.53
C LEU A 174 -0.32 -11.19 30.28
N LEU A 175 -0.22 -10.34 31.31
CA LEU A 175 0.35 -9.01 31.17
C LEU A 175 1.81 -9.04 30.67
N THR A 176 2.60 -9.98 31.19
CA THR A 176 4.00 -10.16 30.80
C THR A 176 4.13 -10.56 29.33
N GLU A 177 3.34 -11.54 28.88
CA GLU A 177 3.33 -11.98 27.49
C GLU A 177 2.82 -10.89 26.53
N LEU A 178 1.79 -10.13 26.91
CA LEU A 178 1.30 -9.02 26.09
C LEU A 178 2.34 -7.90 25.95
N ARG A 179 3.11 -7.60 27.01
CA ARG A 179 4.23 -6.64 26.93
C ARG A 179 5.35 -7.14 26.02
N ARG A 180 5.67 -8.43 26.10
CA ARG A 180 6.65 -9.07 25.21
C ARG A 180 6.21 -9.00 23.74
N ALA A 181 4.96 -9.36 23.46
CA ALA A 181 4.39 -9.26 22.12
C ALA A 181 4.38 -7.82 21.61
N LYS A 182 4.01 -6.85 22.45
CA LYS A 182 4.08 -5.42 22.10
C LYS A 182 5.50 -4.99 21.71
N SER A 183 6.50 -5.35 22.51
CA SER A 183 7.89 -5.00 22.23
C SER A 183 8.40 -5.62 20.91
N LEU A 184 8.02 -6.87 20.61
CA LEU A 184 8.35 -7.49 19.32
C LEU A 184 7.69 -6.77 18.14
N MET A 185 6.45 -6.32 18.30
CA MET A 185 5.73 -5.58 17.25
C MET A 185 6.24 -4.15 17.04
N GLU A 186 6.73 -3.48 18.09
CA GLU A 186 7.32 -2.14 17.97
C GLU A 186 8.71 -2.16 17.30
N ASN A 187 9.33 -3.33 17.22
CA ASN A 187 10.62 -3.55 16.57
C ASN A 187 10.49 -4.09 15.13
N LEU A 188 9.28 -4.23 14.61
CA LEU A 188 8.95 -4.59 13.21
C LEU A 188 8.55 -3.34 12.42
#